data_AF-A0A7W1HK76-F1
#
_entry.id   AF-A0A7W1HK76-F1
#
_cell.length_a   1.000
_cell.length_b   1.000
_cell.length_c   1.000
_cell.angle_alpha   90.00
_cell.angle_beta   90.00
_cell.angle_gamma   90.00
#
_symmetry.space_group_name_H-M   'P 1'
#
loop_
_entity.id
_entity.type
_entity.pdbx_description
1 polymer ?
#
loop_
_entity_poly.entity_id
_entity_poly.type
_entity_poly.pdbx_seq_one_letter_code
_entity_poly.pdbx_strand_id
1 'polypeptide(L)'
;SALLANAKTIHFVNEMYKHCKAIAATGEGVELIRASSVPVPEKGREDGSDPALLINEKGDDNEISARFIKAIAAHRNWAREKTAMANTPA
;
A
#
# COMPACT_ATOMS: atom_id res chain seq x y z
N SER A 1 -9.70 -9.04 -11.39
CA SER A 1 -10.04 -7.68 -11.87
C SER A 1 -9.23 -7.35 -13.11
N ALA A 2 -9.68 -6.41 -13.96
CA ALA A 2 -8.92 -5.98 -15.14
C ALA A 2 -7.53 -5.39 -14.79
N LEU A 3 -7.41 -4.79 -13.60
CA LEU A 3 -6.16 -4.24 -13.08
C LEU A 3 -5.15 -5.32 -12.69
N LEU A 4 -5.61 -6.43 -12.09
CA LEU A 4 -4.75 -7.57 -11.72
C LEU A 4 -4.14 -8.27 -12.93
N ALA A 5 -4.84 -8.29 -14.07
CA ALA A 5 -4.32 -8.88 -15.31
C ALA A 5 -3.28 -7.99 -16.02
N ASN A 6 -3.08 -6.75 -15.54
CA ASN A 6 -2.17 -5.79 -16.16
C ASN A 6 -0.90 -5.62 -15.31
N ALA A 7 0.23 -6.15 -15.81
CA ALA A 7 1.53 -6.06 -15.15
C ALA A 7 1.97 -4.63 -14.83
N LYS A 8 1.54 -3.63 -15.63
CA LYS A 8 1.86 -2.21 -15.36
C LYS A 8 1.23 -1.72 -14.05
N THR A 9 0.07 -2.25 -13.68
CA THR A 9 -0.58 -1.88 -12.41
C THR A 9 0.22 -2.38 -11.22
N ILE A 10 0.70 -3.62 -11.27
CA ILE A 10 1.52 -4.20 -10.20
C ILE A 10 2.85 -3.44 -10.07
N HIS A 11 3.49 -3.16 -11.21
CA HIS A 11 4.70 -2.34 -11.24
C HIS A 11 4.48 -0.93 -10.66
N PHE A 12 3.34 -0.30 -10.97
CA PHE A 12 2.98 1.00 -10.40
C PHE A 12 2.90 0.96 -8.86
N VAL A 13 2.24 -0.05 -8.29
CA VAL A 13 2.13 -0.20 -6.83
C VAL A 13 3.51 -0.40 -6.19
N ASN A 14 4.35 -1.24 -6.80
CA ASN A 14 5.73 -1.47 -6.35
C ASN A 14 6.55 -0.17 -6.35
N GLU A 15 6.49 0.61 -7.44
CA GLU A 15 7.21 1.89 -7.51
C GLU A 15 6.66 2.91 -6.50
N MET A 16 5.34 2.95 -6.23
CA MET A 16 4.81 3.83 -5.18
C MET A 16 5.39 3.48 -3.81
N TYR A 17 5.50 2.19 -3.50
CA TYR A 17 6.08 1.74 -2.23
C TYR A 17 7.57 2.04 -2.14
N LYS A 18 8.33 1.73 -3.21
CA LYS A 18 9.76 2.03 -3.35
C LYS A 18 10.07 3.50 -3.14
N HIS A 19 9.25 4.38 -3.71
CA HIS A 19 9.37 5.82 -3.56
C HIS A 19 8.74 6.35 -2.28
N CYS A 20 8.47 5.49 -1.28
CA CYS A 20 7.98 5.88 0.04
C CYS A 20 6.65 6.66 0.03
N LYS A 21 5.83 6.49 -1.02
CA LYS A 21 4.53 7.17 -1.11
C LYS A 21 3.48 6.45 -0.27
N ALA A 22 2.49 7.21 0.18
CA ALA A 22 1.31 6.64 0.81
C ALA A 22 0.52 5.79 -0.19
N ILE A 23 0.06 4.63 0.25
CA ILE A 23 -0.76 3.69 -0.52
C ILE A 23 -1.97 3.34 0.32
N ALA A 24 -3.17 3.44 -0.26
CA ALA A 24 -4.40 3.02 0.37
C ALA A 24 -5.25 2.19 -0.60
N ALA A 25 -5.90 1.16 -0.09
CA ALA A 25 -6.91 0.42 -0.83
C ALA A 25 -7.97 -0.18 0.10
N THR A 26 -9.22 -0.17 -0.36
CA THR A 26 -10.34 -0.82 0.31
C THR A 26 -11.00 -1.88 -0.59
N GLY A 27 -11.74 -2.81 0.02
CA GLY A 27 -12.48 -3.85 -0.68
C GLY A 27 -11.60 -4.69 -1.63
N GLU A 28 -12.07 -4.87 -2.87
CA GLU A 28 -11.35 -5.63 -3.91
C GLU A 28 -9.98 -5.02 -4.29
N GLY A 29 -9.75 -3.74 -4.01
CA GLY A 29 -8.48 -3.07 -4.26
C GLY A 29 -7.33 -3.63 -3.40
N VAL A 30 -7.65 -4.24 -2.25
CA VAL A 30 -6.65 -4.87 -1.38
C VAL A 30 -5.95 -6.02 -2.11
N GLU A 31 -6.68 -6.80 -2.91
CA GLU A 31 -6.11 -7.92 -3.68
C GLU A 31 -5.08 -7.44 -4.71
N LEU A 32 -5.21 -6.21 -5.24
CA LEU A 32 -4.22 -5.62 -6.13
C LEU A 32 -2.89 -5.36 -5.40
N ILE A 33 -2.94 -4.87 -4.17
CA ILE A 33 -1.74 -4.65 -3.36
C ILE A 33 -1.14 -6.00 -2.95
N ARG A 34 -1.97 -7.00 -2.60
CA ARG A 34 -1.50 -8.37 -2.28
C ARG A 34 -0.80 -9.07 -3.43
N ALA A 35 -1.18 -8.76 -4.67
CA ALA A 35 -0.50 -9.28 -5.86
C ALA A 35 0.85 -8.59 -6.17
N SER A 36 1.18 -7.52 -5.43
CA SER A 36 2.43 -6.78 -5.56
C SER A 36 3.52 -7.29 -4.61
N SER A 37 4.70 -6.69 -4.66
CA SER A 37 5.82 -7.00 -3.76
C SER A 37 5.77 -6.19 -2.46
N VAL A 38 4.72 -5.39 -2.25
CA VAL A 38 4.52 -4.64 -1.01
C VAL A 38 4.31 -5.62 0.15
N PRO A 39 5.06 -5.46 1.27
CA PRO A 39 4.87 -6.31 2.44
C PRO A 39 3.53 -5.95 3.11
N VAL A 40 2.51 -6.73 2.78
CA VAL A 40 1.17 -6.61 3.36
C VAL A 40 0.96 -7.67 4.44
N PRO A 41 0.31 -7.33 5.56
CA PRO A 41 -0.06 -8.32 6.57
C PRO A 41 -0.95 -9.42 6.00
N GLU A 42 -0.91 -10.60 6.64
CA GLU A 42 -1.82 -11.70 6.34
C GLU A 42 -3.29 -11.25 6.42
N LYS A 43 -4.15 -11.93 5.67
CA LYS A 43 -5.59 -11.62 5.59
C LYS A 43 -6.23 -11.62 6.98
N GLY A 44 -6.94 -10.54 7.31
CA GLY A 44 -7.56 -10.35 8.62
C GLY A 44 -6.62 -9.89 9.73
N ARG A 45 -5.35 -9.57 9.44
CA ARG A 45 -4.43 -8.92 10.39
C ARG A 45 -4.17 -7.48 9.97
N GLU A 46 -4.05 -6.61 10.98
CA GLU A 46 -3.55 -5.25 10.79
C GLU A 46 -2.06 -5.22 11.12
N ASP A 47 -1.28 -4.62 10.25
CA ASP A 47 0.12 -4.27 10.52
C ASP A 47 0.20 -2.76 10.75
N GLY A 48 0.39 -2.38 12.00
CA GLY A 48 0.56 -0.99 12.41
C GLY A 48 1.97 -0.46 12.20
N SER A 49 2.92 -1.26 11.68
CA SER A 49 4.31 -0.85 11.52
C SER A 49 4.50 0.19 10.41
N ASP A 50 3.60 0.20 9.42
CA ASP A 50 3.67 1.11 8.28
C ASP A 50 2.49 2.08 8.26
N PRO A 51 2.66 3.33 8.76
CA PRO A 51 1.57 4.30 8.86
C PRO A 51 1.08 4.81 7.49
N ALA A 52 1.77 4.49 6.39
CA ALA A 52 1.43 4.94 5.05
C ALA A 52 1.03 3.79 4.11
N LEU A 53 0.78 2.60 4.65
CA LEU A 53 0.16 1.48 3.95
C LEU A 53 -1.18 1.18 4.61
N LEU A 54 -2.27 1.62 3.98
CA LEU A 54 -3.60 1.62 4.56
C LEU A 54 -4.50 0.68 3.75
N ILE A 55 -4.58 -0.57 4.19
CA ILE A 55 -5.40 -1.59 3.52
C ILE A 55 -6.57 -1.99 4.41
N ASN A 56 -7.76 -2.09 3.83
CA ASN A 56 -8.92 -2.55 4.58
C ASN A 56 -9.94 -3.28 3.69
N GLU A 57 -10.16 -4.57 3.95
CA GLU A 57 -11.06 -5.40 3.14
C GLU A 57 -12.54 -5.16 3.46
N LYS A 58 -12.87 -4.65 4.66
CA LYS A 58 -14.26 -4.55 5.17
C LYS A 58 -14.59 -3.28 5.96
N GLY A 59 -13.66 -2.36 6.13
CA GLY A 59 -13.83 -1.25 7.06
C GLY A 59 -14.37 0.03 6.45
N ASP A 60 -14.37 1.06 7.27
CA ASP A 60 -14.95 2.38 6.99
C ASP A 60 -14.03 3.19 6.07
N ASP A 61 -14.53 3.50 4.87
CA ASP A 61 -13.85 4.34 3.90
C ASP A 61 -13.50 5.74 4.47
N ASN A 62 -14.28 6.25 5.44
CA ASN A 62 -13.99 7.54 6.09
C ASN A 62 -12.73 7.46 6.95
N GLU A 63 -12.55 6.37 7.70
CA GLU A 63 -11.37 6.18 8.54
C GLU A 63 -10.11 6.04 7.68
N ILE A 64 -10.16 5.21 6.64
CA ILE A 64 -9.07 5.03 5.69
C ILE A 64 -8.74 6.36 5.01
N SER A 65 -9.74 7.12 4.56
CA SER A 65 -9.54 8.42 3.93
C SER A 65 -8.87 9.43 4.85
N ALA A 66 -9.31 9.53 6.12
CA ALA A 66 -8.71 10.44 7.09
C ALA A 66 -7.24 10.08 7.39
N ARG A 67 -6.94 8.78 7.53
CA ARG A 67 -5.56 8.29 7.72
C ARG A 67 -4.71 8.52 6.47
N PHE A 68 -5.28 8.34 5.29
CA PHE A 68 -4.58 8.53 4.02
C PHE A 68 -4.20 9.99 3.77
N ILE A 69 -5.11 10.92 4.07
CA ILE A 69 -4.83 12.36 4.04
C ILE A 69 -3.64 12.70 4.94
N LYS A 70 -3.60 12.16 6.17
CA LYS A 70 -2.48 12.36 7.09
C LYS A 70 -1.16 11.79 6.54
N ALA A 71 -1.20 10.59 5.95
CA ALA A 71 -0.02 9.97 5.35
C ALA A 71 0.51 10.76 4.14
N ILE A 72 -0.37 11.32 3.30
CA ILE A 72 0.02 12.21 2.19
C ILE A 72 0.59 13.52 2.73
N ALA A 73 -0.02 14.11 3.77
CA ALA A 73 0.45 15.35 4.38
C ALA A 73 1.87 15.22 4.98
N ALA A 74 2.26 14.01 5.39
CA ALA A 74 3.63 13.70 5.80
C ALA A 74 4.63 13.64 4.62
N HIS A 75 4.18 13.89 3.38
CA HIS A 75 4.92 13.86 2.11
C HIS A 75 5.39 12.46 1.69
N ARG A 76 6.13 11.74 2.55
CA ARG A 76 6.61 10.36 2.35
C ARG A 76 6.68 9.61 3.69
N ASN A 77 6.64 8.28 3.62
CA ASN A 77 7.01 7.42 4.76
C ASN A 77 8.51 7.11 4.73
N TRP A 78 9.32 7.99 5.30
CA TRP A 78 10.78 7.89 5.31
C TRP A 78 11.31 6.66 6.06
N ALA A 79 10.52 6.01 6.92
CA ALA A 79 10.92 4.76 7.55
C ALA A 79 11.21 3.64 6.53
N ARG A 80 10.60 3.73 5.33
CA ARG A 80 10.84 2.79 4.23
C ARG A 80 12.13 3.07 3.46
N GLU A 81 12.75 4.25 3.56
CA GLU A 81 13.87 4.66 2.70
C GLU A 81 15.01 3.62 2.66
N LYS A 82 15.31 3.02 3.82
CA LYS A 82 16.37 2.02 3.95
C LYS A 82 15.99 0.62 3.45
N THR A 83 14.70 0.29 3.42
CA THR A 83 14.21 -1.08 3.22
C THR A 83 13.39 -1.26 1.94
N ALA A 84 12.83 -0.19 1.38
CA ALA A 84 11.91 -0.26 0.24
C ALA A 84 12.59 -0.83 -1.02
N MET A 85 13.84 -0.46 -1.26
CA MET A 85 14.66 -0.96 -2.37
C MET A 85 14.90 -2.48 -2.28
N ALA A 86 15.03 -3.03 -1.07
CA ALA A 86 15.22 -4.46 -0.86
C ALA A 86 13.91 -5.25 -1.09
N ASN A 87 12.77 -4.63 -0.79
CA ASN A 87 11.46 -5.28 -0.82
C ASN A 87 10.75 -5.17 -2.19
N THR A 88 11.23 -4.33 -3.11
CA THR A 88 10.62 -4.10 -4.44
C THR A 88 11.65 -4.21 -5.56
N PRO A 89 12.11 -5.44 -5.92
CA PRO A 89 13.01 -5.63 -7.04
C PRO A 89 12.34 -5.21 -8.36
N ALA A 90 13.16 -4.69 -9.28
CA ALA A 90 12.75 -4.13 -10.57
C ALA A 90 12.06 -5.14 -11.50
#